data_AF-A0A972BAE4-F1
#
_entry.id   AF-A0A972BAE4-F1
#
_cell.length_a   1.000
_cell.length_b   1.000
_cell.length_c   1.000
_cell.angle_alpha   90.00
_cell.angle_beta   90.00
_cell.angle_gamma   90.00
#
_symmetry.space_group_name_H-M   'P 1'
#
loop_
_entity.id
_entity.type
_entity.pdbx_description
1 polymer ?
#
loop_
_entity_poly.entity_id
_entity_poly.type
_entity_poly.pdbx_seq_one_letter_code
_entity_poly.pdbx_strand_id
1 'polypeptide(L)'
;GDRQTGKTAIVIDTIINQRENYEKGEPVYCIYVAIGQKSSTVAQTVKILEDKCAMPYTVVISAPASDPAAYRLYAPYAGAAIGEYFRDAGRDALVVYDDLSKQAVSYREVSLLLRRPPGREAYPGDIFYLHSRLLERAAKIIRNDEVARQMNDIPESIRDKVKGGGSLTALPIIETQAGDVSAYIPTNVISITDGQIFLETDLFNAGVRPAINVGISVSRVGGNAQLKAMKKVAGTLKIDQAQYRELEAFTKFGSDLDAATMAVLDKGARNVELLKQPQYSPMPVEKQIAIMFVGTHGLIRNVPINKVRNFEETYLHKLESLHPEILETLKQGVINEEIENKLTDLAKEVSKQFEEKK
;
A
#
# COMPACT_ATOMS: atom_id res chain seq x y z
N GLY A 1 0.88 11.21 -6.24
CA GLY A 1 1.20 10.40 -7.42
C GLY A 1 0.36 10.88 -8.58
N ASP A 2 0.94 10.96 -9.77
CA ASP A 2 0.30 11.56 -10.94
C ASP A 2 -0.85 10.70 -11.48
N ARG A 3 -1.60 11.23 -12.45
CA ARG A 3 -2.65 10.47 -13.15
C ARG A 3 -2.07 9.19 -13.74
N GLN A 4 -2.88 8.12 -13.73
CA GLN A 4 -2.56 6.83 -14.36
C GLN A 4 -1.27 6.13 -13.88
N THR A 5 -0.79 6.46 -12.68
CA THR A 5 0.40 5.81 -12.07
C THR A 5 0.11 4.51 -11.31
N GLY A 6 -1.15 4.07 -11.24
CA GLY A 6 -1.56 2.84 -10.54
C GLY A 6 -2.09 3.02 -9.11
N LYS A 7 -2.39 4.26 -8.68
CA LYS A 7 -2.92 4.56 -7.33
C LYS A 7 -4.11 3.69 -6.92
N THR A 8 -5.16 3.67 -7.76
CA THR A 8 -6.36 2.86 -7.50
C THR A 8 -6.06 1.36 -7.54
N ALA A 9 -5.12 0.90 -8.37
CA ALA A 9 -4.77 -0.53 -8.43
C ALA A 9 -4.21 -1.04 -7.09
N ILE A 10 -3.32 -0.27 -6.44
CA ILE A 10 -2.75 -0.63 -5.13
C ILE A 10 -3.83 -0.83 -4.06
N VAL A 11 -4.78 0.10 -3.97
CA VAL A 11 -5.83 0.03 -2.95
C VAL A 11 -6.83 -1.09 -3.24
N ILE A 12 -7.14 -1.36 -4.51
CA ILE A 12 -8.00 -2.48 -4.88
C ILE A 12 -7.33 -3.82 -4.60
N ASP A 13 -6.04 -3.97 -4.89
CA ASP A 13 -5.28 -5.17 -4.51
C ASP A 13 -5.23 -5.36 -3.00
N THR A 14 -5.13 -4.27 -2.23
CA THR A 14 -5.19 -4.30 -0.77
C THR A 14 -6.54 -4.82 -0.25
N ILE A 15 -7.65 -4.40 -0.87
CA ILE A 15 -9.00 -4.88 -0.54
C ILE A 15 -9.17 -6.35 -0.92
N ILE A 16 -8.72 -6.76 -2.11
CA ILE A 16 -8.77 -8.16 -2.58
C ILE A 16 -7.98 -9.06 -1.63
N ASN A 17 -6.83 -8.61 -1.15
CA ASN A 17 -5.99 -9.36 -0.21
C ASN A 17 -6.68 -9.67 1.12
N GLN A 18 -7.73 -8.93 1.51
CA GLN A 18 -8.48 -9.21 2.75
C GLN A 18 -9.45 -10.37 2.65
N ARG A 19 -9.63 -10.97 1.46
CA ARG A 19 -10.57 -12.07 1.27
C ARG A 19 -10.26 -13.28 2.15
N GLU A 20 -8.98 -13.64 2.26
CA GLU A 20 -8.54 -14.74 3.12
C GLU A 20 -8.93 -14.50 4.59
N ASN A 21 -8.82 -13.26 5.07
CA ASN A 21 -9.21 -12.89 6.43
C ASN A 21 -10.73 -13.00 6.63
N TYR A 22 -11.51 -12.58 5.62
CA TYR A 22 -12.97 -12.73 5.62
C TYR A 22 -13.41 -14.20 5.65
N GLU A 23 -12.81 -15.05 4.80
CA GLU A 23 -13.09 -16.48 4.73
C GLU A 23 -12.74 -17.22 6.03
N LYS A 24 -11.74 -16.75 6.77
CA LYS A 24 -11.35 -17.27 8.10
C LYS A 24 -12.21 -16.77 9.26
N GLY A 25 -13.13 -15.83 9.02
CA GLY A 25 -13.96 -15.25 10.08
C GLY A 25 -13.29 -14.14 10.89
N GLU A 26 -12.14 -13.62 10.43
CA GLU A 26 -11.43 -12.47 11.01
C GLU A 26 -11.43 -11.27 10.05
N PRO A 27 -12.61 -10.78 9.61
CA PRO A 27 -12.71 -9.85 8.50
C PRO A 27 -12.12 -8.48 8.81
N VAL A 28 -11.40 -7.94 7.83
CA VAL A 28 -11.12 -6.51 7.72
C VAL A 28 -12.17 -5.90 6.79
N TYR A 29 -13.14 -5.19 7.35
CA TYR A 29 -14.24 -4.60 6.56
C TYR A 29 -13.71 -3.43 5.75
N CYS A 30 -13.94 -3.46 4.44
CA CYS A 30 -13.39 -2.48 3.51
C CYS A 30 -14.43 -1.42 3.15
N ILE A 31 -14.01 -0.16 3.01
CA ILE A 31 -14.83 0.96 2.57
C ILE A 31 -14.08 1.68 1.45
N TYR A 32 -14.65 1.70 0.24
CA TYR A 32 -14.10 2.44 -0.89
C TYR A 32 -14.94 3.68 -1.18
N VAL A 33 -14.38 4.87 -0.93
CA VAL A 33 -15.04 6.16 -1.14
C VAL A 33 -14.56 6.77 -2.46
N ALA A 34 -15.42 6.73 -3.48
CA ALA A 34 -15.17 7.35 -4.78
C ALA A 34 -15.69 8.79 -4.80
N ILE A 35 -14.77 9.75 -4.93
CA ILE A 35 -15.04 11.19 -4.83
C ILE A 35 -14.78 11.83 -6.19
N GLY A 36 -15.81 12.39 -6.82
CA GLY A 36 -15.70 13.06 -8.12
C GLY A 36 -15.21 12.16 -9.26
N GLN A 37 -15.33 10.83 -9.11
CA GLN A 37 -14.98 9.87 -10.15
C GLN A 37 -16.12 9.77 -11.19
N LYS A 38 -15.80 9.28 -12.40
CA LYS A 38 -16.84 8.95 -13.38
C LYS A 38 -17.60 7.71 -12.90
N SER A 39 -18.93 7.70 -13.01
CA SER A 39 -19.75 6.56 -12.59
C SER A 39 -19.35 5.25 -13.29
N SER A 40 -18.93 5.32 -14.57
CA SER A 40 -18.40 4.18 -15.31
C SER A 40 -17.13 3.59 -14.70
N THR A 41 -16.24 4.45 -14.18
CA THR A 41 -15.01 4.01 -13.50
C THR A 41 -15.34 3.33 -12.18
N VAL A 42 -16.28 3.88 -11.42
CA VAL A 42 -16.75 3.26 -10.17
C VAL A 42 -17.40 1.90 -10.45
N ALA A 43 -18.23 1.80 -11.49
CA ALA A 43 -18.86 0.54 -11.89
C ALA A 43 -17.81 -0.53 -12.30
N GLN A 44 -16.75 -0.14 -13.01
CA GLN A 44 -15.63 -1.04 -13.32
C GLN A 44 -14.93 -1.53 -12.05
N THR A 45 -14.65 -0.63 -11.10
CA THR A 45 -14.06 -0.99 -9.81
C THR A 45 -14.94 -1.97 -9.03
N VAL A 46 -16.25 -1.71 -8.94
CA VAL A 46 -17.21 -2.62 -8.29
C VAL A 46 -17.21 -3.97 -8.99
N LYS A 47 -17.23 -4.01 -10.31
CA LYS A 47 -17.20 -5.26 -11.08
C LYS A 47 -15.93 -6.08 -10.80
N ILE A 48 -14.77 -5.43 -10.71
CA ILE A 48 -13.51 -6.11 -10.34
C ILE A 48 -13.60 -6.69 -8.93
N LEU A 49 -14.16 -5.94 -7.96
CA LEU A 49 -14.35 -6.43 -6.60
C LEU A 49 -15.35 -7.59 -6.54
N GLU A 50 -16.39 -7.60 -7.38
CA GLU A 50 -17.31 -8.73 -7.51
C GLU A 50 -16.61 -9.96 -8.09
N ASP A 51 -15.90 -9.79 -9.21
CA ASP A 51 -15.19 -10.87 -9.90
C ASP A 51 -14.09 -11.51 -9.05
N LYS A 52 -13.56 -10.75 -8.08
CA LYS A 52 -12.55 -11.21 -7.11
C LYS A 52 -13.15 -11.66 -5.77
N CYS A 53 -14.48 -11.67 -5.65
CA CYS A 53 -15.22 -12.04 -4.44
C CYS A 53 -14.90 -11.15 -3.21
N ALA A 54 -14.60 -9.87 -3.43
CA ALA A 54 -14.27 -8.90 -2.40
C ALA A 54 -15.47 -8.03 -1.95
N MET A 55 -16.55 -7.98 -2.74
CA MET A 55 -17.76 -7.24 -2.39
C MET A 55 -18.47 -7.69 -1.09
N PRO A 56 -18.47 -8.97 -0.66
CA PRO A 56 -19.16 -9.39 0.57
C PRO A 56 -18.72 -8.67 1.86
N TYR A 57 -17.52 -8.09 1.87
CA TYR A 57 -16.97 -7.33 3.00
C TYR A 57 -16.60 -5.89 2.62
N THR A 58 -17.04 -5.40 1.46
CA THR A 58 -16.71 -4.06 0.97
C THR A 58 -17.95 -3.19 0.81
N VAL A 59 -17.92 -2.00 1.40
CA VAL A 59 -18.91 -0.94 1.19
C VAL A 59 -18.35 0.08 0.18
N VAL A 60 -19.11 0.41 -0.85
CA VAL A 60 -18.73 1.44 -1.83
C VAL A 60 -19.60 2.67 -1.64
N ILE A 61 -18.97 3.81 -1.36
CA ILE A 61 -19.61 5.12 -1.33
C ILE A 61 -19.25 5.85 -2.62
N SER A 62 -20.26 6.24 -3.39
CA SER A 62 -20.05 6.94 -4.65
C SER A 62 -20.64 8.35 -4.58
N ALA A 63 -19.79 9.36 -4.75
CA ALA A 63 -20.18 10.73 -5.03
C ALA A 63 -19.56 11.12 -6.40
N PRO A 64 -20.19 10.73 -7.52
CA PRO A 64 -19.64 10.93 -8.86
C PRO A 64 -19.43 12.40 -9.22
N ALA A 65 -18.69 12.63 -10.31
CA ALA A 65 -18.39 13.98 -10.80
C ALA A 65 -19.65 14.82 -11.15
N SER A 66 -20.77 14.16 -11.45
CA SER A 66 -22.07 14.79 -11.74
C SER A 66 -22.81 15.28 -10.49
N ASP A 67 -22.41 14.83 -9.31
CA ASP A 67 -23.10 15.16 -8.07
C ASP A 67 -22.75 16.56 -7.57
N PRO A 68 -23.63 17.19 -6.78
CA PRO A 68 -23.35 18.48 -6.15
C PRO A 68 -22.02 18.47 -5.38
N ALA A 69 -21.33 19.63 -5.33
CA ALA A 69 -20.09 19.78 -4.59
C ALA A 69 -20.20 19.38 -3.11
N ALA A 70 -21.38 19.57 -2.51
CA ALA A 70 -21.67 19.12 -1.14
C ALA A 70 -21.55 17.59 -0.97
N TYR A 71 -22.03 16.79 -1.92
CA TYR A 71 -21.96 15.33 -1.83
C TYR A 71 -20.51 14.86 -1.89
N ARG A 72 -19.73 15.40 -2.84
CA ARG A 72 -18.30 15.12 -2.98
C ARG A 72 -17.50 15.56 -1.75
N LEU A 73 -17.90 16.67 -1.12
CA LEU A 73 -17.32 17.15 0.14
C LEU A 73 -17.58 16.19 1.31
N TYR A 74 -18.80 15.66 1.44
CA TYR A 74 -19.23 14.87 2.58
C TYR A 74 -19.01 13.35 2.46
N ALA A 75 -18.84 12.82 1.24
CA ALA A 75 -18.63 11.39 1.03
C ALA A 75 -17.48 10.79 1.87
N PRO A 76 -16.32 11.45 2.05
CA PRO A 76 -15.26 10.93 2.91
C PRO A 76 -15.67 10.85 4.39
N TYR A 77 -16.44 11.81 4.88
CA TYR A 77 -16.94 11.78 6.26
C TYR A 77 -17.96 10.67 6.49
N ALA A 78 -18.78 10.36 5.48
CA ALA A 78 -19.68 9.20 5.51
C ALA A 78 -18.88 7.89 5.54
N GLY A 79 -17.83 7.78 4.73
CA GLY A 79 -16.93 6.61 4.73
C GLY A 79 -16.23 6.41 6.06
N ALA A 80 -15.71 7.49 6.65
CA ALA A 80 -15.15 7.46 7.99
C ALA A 80 -16.18 6.98 9.02
N ALA A 81 -17.41 7.50 9.01
CA ALA A 81 -18.45 7.09 9.97
C ALA A 81 -18.83 5.61 9.85
N ILE A 82 -18.88 5.06 8.64
CA ILE A 82 -19.10 3.61 8.43
C ILE A 82 -17.90 2.80 8.95
N GLY A 83 -16.67 3.26 8.71
CA GLY A 83 -15.46 2.62 9.24
C GLY A 83 -15.41 2.64 10.77
N GLU A 84 -15.80 3.76 11.39
CA GLU A 84 -15.85 3.93 12.85
C GLU A 84 -16.85 2.98 13.51
N TYR A 85 -17.98 2.68 12.87
CA TYR A 85 -18.90 1.65 13.38
C TYR A 85 -18.19 0.31 13.61
N PHE A 86 -17.34 -0.12 12.67
CA PHE A 86 -16.57 -1.36 12.83
C PHE A 86 -15.47 -1.20 13.89
N ARG A 87 -14.70 -0.10 13.84
CA ARG A 87 -13.65 0.23 14.81
C ARG A 87 -14.17 0.18 16.25
N ASP A 88 -15.26 0.87 16.51
CA ASP A 88 -15.82 1.03 17.86
C ASP A 88 -16.54 -0.23 18.32
N ALA A 89 -16.98 -1.10 17.40
CA ALA A 89 -17.51 -2.43 17.71
C ALA A 89 -16.42 -3.50 17.91
N GLY A 90 -15.15 -3.10 18.09
CA GLY A 90 -14.03 -4.02 18.31
C GLY A 90 -13.59 -4.78 17.07
N ARG A 91 -13.93 -4.31 15.86
CA ARG A 91 -13.57 -4.92 14.58
C ARG A 91 -12.55 -4.06 13.82
N ASP A 92 -11.88 -4.65 12.84
CA ASP A 92 -10.91 -3.93 12.02
C ASP A 92 -11.57 -3.52 10.69
N ALA A 93 -11.28 -2.29 10.26
CA ALA A 93 -11.77 -1.72 9.02
C ALA A 93 -10.68 -0.98 8.24
N LEU A 94 -10.83 -0.98 6.92
CA LEU A 94 -9.97 -0.30 5.95
C LEU A 94 -10.82 0.69 5.16
N VAL A 95 -10.49 1.98 5.19
CA VAL A 95 -11.15 3.01 4.38
C VAL A 95 -10.20 3.59 3.34
N VAL A 96 -10.66 3.67 2.11
CA VAL A 96 -9.94 4.25 0.97
C VAL A 96 -10.67 5.50 0.51
N TYR A 97 -9.93 6.61 0.35
CA TYR A 97 -10.49 7.87 -0.15
C TYR A 97 -9.91 8.17 -1.55
N ASP A 98 -10.70 7.98 -2.61
CA ASP A 98 -10.30 8.11 -4.03
C ASP A 98 -11.07 9.23 -4.77
N ASP A 99 -10.63 10.49 -4.73
CA ASP A 99 -9.43 10.99 -4.06
C ASP A 99 -9.68 12.29 -3.27
N LEU A 100 -8.80 12.56 -2.30
CA LEU A 100 -8.92 13.75 -1.45
C LEU A 100 -8.53 15.04 -2.19
N SER A 101 -7.81 14.95 -3.32
CA SER A 101 -7.60 16.10 -4.20
C SER A 101 -8.92 16.64 -4.74
N LYS A 102 -9.83 15.76 -5.19
CA LYS A 102 -11.18 16.13 -5.65
C LYS A 102 -12.09 16.59 -4.51
N GLN A 103 -11.93 16.05 -3.30
CA GLN A 103 -12.62 16.57 -2.11
C GLN A 103 -12.21 18.02 -1.83
N ALA A 104 -10.89 18.31 -1.84
CA ALA A 104 -10.37 19.66 -1.63
C ALA A 104 -10.90 20.66 -2.66
N VAL A 105 -10.94 20.26 -3.95
CA VAL A 105 -11.54 21.08 -5.02
C VAL A 105 -13.01 21.38 -4.74
N SER A 106 -13.77 20.38 -4.28
CA SER A 106 -15.19 20.56 -3.92
C SER A 106 -15.36 21.49 -2.71
N TYR A 107 -14.48 21.40 -1.71
CA TYR A 107 -14.51 22.31 -0.56
C TYR A 107 -14.18 23.76 -0.94
N ARG A 108 -13.23 23.93 -1.86
CA ARG A 108 -12.91 25.23 -2.45
C ARG A 108 -14.10 25.83 -3.17
N GLU A 109 -14.78 25.06 -4.02
CA GLU A 109 -15.99 25.48 -4.74
C GLU A 109 -17.07 25.99 -3.77
N VAL A 110 -17.41 25.19 -2.75
CA VAL A 110 -18.40 25.56 -1.73
C VAL A 110 -17.97 26.81 -0.95
N SER A 111 -16.70 26.91 -0.56
CA SER A 111 -16.19 28.04 0.22
C SER A 111 -16.21 29.36 -0.55
N LEU A 112 -15.87 29.33 -1.84
CA LEU A 112 -15.92 30.50 -2.72
C LEU A 112 -17.36 30.97 -2.95
N LEU A 113 -18.30 30.04 -3.17
CA LEU A 113 -19.73 30.38 -3.30
C LEU A 113 -20.30 31.01 -2.02
N LEU A 114 -19.81 30.58 -0.85
CA LEU A 114 -20.15 31.16 0.45
C LEU A 114 -19.38 32.46 0.76
N ARG A 115 -18.59 32.98 -0.18
CA ARG A 115 -17.77 34.20 -0.05
C ARG A 115 -16.80 34.16 1.13
N ARG A 116 -16.30 32.97 1.49
CA ARG A 116 -15.19 32.85 2.45
C ARG A 116 -13.90 33.35 1.78
N PRO A 117 -13.03 34.09 2.50
CA PRO A 117 -11.77 34.57 1.95
C PRO A 117 -10.87 33.42 1.45
N PRO A 118 -10.39 33.48 0.19
CA PRO A 118 -9.47 32.48 -0.34
C PRO A 118 -8.02 32.72 0.14
N GLY A 119 -7.27 31.64 0.30
CA GLY A 119 -5.83 31.63 0.59
C GLY A 119 -5.01 31.12 -0.60
N ARG A 120 -3.93 30.38 -0.30
CA ARG A 120 -3.02 29.80 -1.30
C ARG A 120 -3.78 28.88 -2.26
N GLU A 121 -3.50 29.01 -3.57
CA GLU A 121 -4.18 28.24 -4.65
C GLU A 121 -5.73 28.35 -4.62
N ALA A 122 -6.23 29.47 -4.07
CA ALA A 122 -7.65 29.77 -3.84
C ALA A 122 -8.39 28.82 -2.88
N TYR A 123 -7.69 27.94 -2.16
CA TYR A 123 -8.31 27.12 -1.10
C TYR A 123 -8.66 27.97 0.12
N PRO A 124 -9.70 27.60 0.89
CA PRO A 124 -10.01 28.26 2.16
C PRO A 124 -8.90 28.03 3.19
N GLY A 125 -8.74 28.94 4.15
CA GLY A 125 -7.66 28.90 5.15
C GLY A 125 -7.69 27.67 6.06
N ASP A 126 -8.84 26.99 6.18
CA ASP A 126 -9.05 25.79 6.98
C ASP A 126 -8.99 24.48 6.15
N ILE A 127 -8.43 24.52 4.93
CA ILE A 127 -8.29 23.31 4.09
C ILE A 127 -7.45 22.20 4.76
N PHE A 128 -6.47 22.57 5.58
CA PHE A 128 -5.73 21.59 6.39
C PHE A 128 -6.66 20.88 7.37
N TYR A 129 -7.51 21.64 8.07
CA TYR A 129 -8.45 21.11 9.05
C TYR A 129 -9.49 20.17 8.42
N LEU A 130 -9.86 20.39 7.16
CA LEU A 130 -10.76 19.50 6.42
C LEU A 130 -10.24 18.05 6.43
N HIS A 131 -8.97 17.85 6.08
CA HIS A 131 -8.37 16.53 5.97
C HIS A 131 -7.82 16.02 7.30
N SER A 132 -7.30 16.87 8.18
CA SER A 132 -6.78 16.41 9.48
C SER A 132 -7.89 15.81 10.33
N ARG A 133 -9.02 16.50 10.50
CA ARG A 133 -10.18 15.97 11.24
C ARG A 133 -10.79 14.70 10.63
N LEU A 134 -10.53 14.44 9.34
CA LEU A 134 -10.97 13.22 8.66
C LEU A 134 -10.00 12.08 8.95
N LEU A 135 -8.70 12.29 8.76
CA LEU A 135 -7.69 11.24 8.83
C LEU A 135 -7.32 10.86 10.27
N GLU A 136 -7.39 11.81 11.21
CA GLU A 136 -7.20 11.55 12.66
C GLU A 136 -8.30 10.66 13.27
N ARG A 137 -9.38 10.37 12.52
CA ARG A 137 -10.39 9.38 12.91
C ARG A 137 -9.94 7.94 12.66
N ALA A 138 -8.90 7.74 11.84
CA ALA A 138 -8.30 6.43 11.63
C ALA A 138 -7.35 6.10 12.79
N ALA A 139 -7.73 5.16 13.65
CA ALA A 139 -7.00 4.85 14.87
C ALA A 139 -7.14 3.37 15.28
N LYS A 140 -6.21 2.89 16.11
CA LYS A 140 -6.31 1.61 16.83
C LYS A 140 -6.83 1.86 18.25
N ILE A 141 -7.99 1.29 18.58
CA ILE A 141 -8.57 1.39 19.93
C ILE A 141 -7.86 0.43 20.87
N ILE A 142 -7.63 0.87 22.10
CA ILE A 142 -7.04 0.04 23.16
C ILE A 142 -7.86 -1.22 23.39
N ARG A 143 -7.20 -2.34 23.68
CA ARG A 143 -7.84 -3.62 24.03
C ARG A 143 -8.33 -3.62 25.48
N ASN A 144 -9.21 -2.68 25.82
CA ASN A 144 -9.88 -2.60 27.11
C ASN A 144 -11.33 -2.10 26.91
N ASP A 145 -12.30 -2.95 27.21
CA ASP A 145 -13.72 -2.68 26.98
C ASP A 145 -14.28 -1.61 27.93
N GLU A 146 -13.79 -1.53 29.16
CA GLU A 146 -14.22 -0.52 30.14
C GLU A 146 -13.82 0.89 29.70
N VAL A 147 -12.58 1.03 29.24
CA VAL A 147 -12.05 2.29 28.72
C VAL A 147 -12.73 2.66 27.40
N ALA A 148 -12.91 1.69 26.48
CA ALA A 148 -13.56 1.94 25.20
C ALA A 148 -14.99 2.49 25.37
N ARG A 149 -15.76 1.95 26.33
CA ARG A 149 -17.13 2.44 26.63
C ARG A 149 -17.18 3.85 27.20
N GLN A 150 -16.07 4.38 27.70
CA GLN A 150 -15.96 5.73 28.24
C GLN A 150 -15.39 6.74 27.23
N MET A 151 -15.15 6.33 25.97
CA MET A 151 -14.68 7.26 24.94
C MET A 151 -15.71 8.38 24.70
N ASN A 152 -15.21 9.58 24.43
CA ASN A 152 -16.04 10.72 24.05
C ASN A 152 -16.72 10.49 22.69
N ASP A 153 -17.82 11.20 22.46
CA ASP A 153 -18.50 11.29 21.17
C ASP A 153 -18.99 9.96 20.57
N ILE A 154 -19.16 8.91 21.40
CA ILE A 154 -19.82 7.67 20.99
C ILE A 154 -21.31 7.96 20.66
N PRO A 155 -21.77 7.68 19.42
CA PRO A 155 -23.17 7.82 19.07
C PRO A 155 -24.06 6.92 19.93
N GLU A 156 -25.19 7.45 20.39
CA GLU A 156 -26.14 6.70 21.23
C GLU A 156 -26.61 5.38 20.59
N SER A 157 -26.73 5.36 19.26
CA SER A 157 -27.15 4.20 18.47
C SER A 157 -26.17 3.02 18.46
N ILE A 158 -24.94 3.19 18.96
CA ILE A 158 -23.92 2.13 18.99
C ILE A 158 -23.32 1.89 20.38
N ARG A 159 -23.77 2.60 21.42
CA ARG A 159 -23.21 2.50 22.78
C ARG A 159 -23.20 1.07 23.32
N ASP A 160 -24.25 0.31 23.03
CA ASP A 160 -24.42 -1.09 23.41
C ASP A 160 -23.44 -2.04 22.68
N LYS A 161 -22.88 -1.59 21.55
CA LYS A 161 -21.97 -2.37 20.70
C LYS A 161 -20.51 -2.05 20.94
N VAL A 162 -20.19 -1.03 21.75
CA VAL A 162 -18.82 -0.57 21.93
C VAL A 162 -17.95 -1.64 22.59
N LYS A 163 -16.84 -1.94 21.93
CA LYS A 163 -15.85 -2.93 22.34
C LYS A 163 -14.43 -2.45 22.01
N GLY A 164 -13.49 -2.73 22.90
CA GLY A 164 -12.10 -2.37 22.71
C GLY A 164 -11.43 -3.18 21.60
N GLY A 165 -10.28 -2.70 21.15
CA GLY A 165 -9.38 -3.44 20.27
C GLY A 165 -9.65 -3.36 18.76
N GLY A 166 -10.71 -2.69 18.30
CA GLY A 166 -10.95 -2.48 16.87
C GLY A 166 -10.03 -1.42 16.26
N SER A 167 -10.00 -1.33 14.93
CA SER A 167 -9.18 -0.35 14.22
C SER A 167 -9.85 0.19 12.97
N LEU A 168 -9.48 1.41 12.61
CA LEU A 168 -9.76 1.99 11.29
C LEU A 168 -8.43 2.39 10.66
N THR A 169 -8.08 1.75 9.55
CA THR A 169 -6.91 2.09 8.73
C THR A 169 -7.36 2.92 7.55
N ALA A 170 -6.72 4.07 7.30
CA ALA A 170 -7.06 4.93 6.16
C ALA A 170 -5.96 4.92 5.09
N LEU A 171 -6.37 4.74 3.83
CA LEU A 171 -5.52 4.90 2.64
C LEU A 171 -6.03 6.07 1.79
N PRO A 172 -5.62 7.31 2.11
CA PRO A 172 -5.98 8.48 1.31
C PRO A 172 -5.21 8.51 -0.01
N ILE A 173 -5.92 8.76 -1.11
CA ILE A 173 -5.31 9.00 -2.42
C ILE A 173 -5.18 10.50 -2.66
N ILE A 174 -4.01 10.92 -3.13
CA ILE A 174 -3.72 12.28 -3.60
C ILE A 174 -3.18 12.21 -5.02
N GLU A 175 -3.88 12.92 -5.91
CA GLU A 175 -3.41 13.21 -7.26
C GLU A 175 -2.48 14.43 -7.22
N THR A 176 -1.22 14.21 -7.62
CA THR A 176 -0.23 15.26 -7.86
C THR A 176 -0.31 15.73 -9.32
N GLN A 177 0.23 16.91 -9.60
CA GLN A 177 0.35 17.44 -10.96
C GLN A 177 1.84 17.51 -11.31
N ALA A 178 2.23 16.88 -12.43
CA ALA A 178 3.61 16.86 -12.91
C ALA A 178 4.64 16.40 -11.85
N GLY A 179 4.27 15.43 -11.02
CA GLY A 179 5.13 14.89 -9.97
C GLY A 179 5.36 15.81 -8.76
N ASP A 180 4.72 16.98 -8.70
CA ASP A 180 4.97 17.96 -7.63
C ASP A 180 4.35 17.52 -6.29
N VAL A 181 5.19 17.02 -5.40
CA VAL A 181 4.85 16.67 -4.00
C VAL A 181 4.86 17.88 -3.06
N SER A 182 5.43 19.01 -3.48
CA SER A 182 5.55 20.24 -2.70
C SER A 182 4.35 21.18 -2.87
N ALA A 183 3.41 20.82 -3.75
CA ALA A 183 2.14 21.49 -3.90
C ALA A 183 1.35 21.52 -2.57
N TYR A 184 0.41 22.46 -2.47
CA TYR A 184 -0.22 22.79 -1.18
C TYR A 184 -0.99 21.61 -0.55
N ILE A 185 -1.85 20.93 -1.32
CA ILE A 185 -2.65 19.81 -0.81
C ILE A 185 -1.79 18.56 -0.52
N PRO A 186 -0.88 18.11 -1.42
CA PRO A 186 0.03 17.01 -1.11
C PRO A 186 0.85 17.22 0.17
N THR A 187 1.44 18.41 0.35
CA THR A 187 2.24 18.73 1.55
C THR A 187 1.40 18.62 2.82
N ASN A 188 0.18 19.15 2.81
CA ASN A 188 -0.73 19.05 3.96
C ASN A 188 -1.01 17.59 4.32
N VAL A 189 -1.39 16.76 3.34
CA VAL A 189 -1.77 15.36 3.61
C VAL A 189 -0.56 14.53 4.02
N ILE A 190 0.62 14.73 3.43
CA ILE A 190 1.87 14.09 3.87
C ILE A 190 2.18 14.42 5.33
N SER A 191 1.92 15.66 5.77
CA SER A 191 2.16 16.04 7.16
C SER A 191 1.19 15.37 8.15
N ILE A 192 -0.04 15.08 7.72
CA ILE A 192 -1.08 14.42 8.54
C ILE A 192 -0.84 12.90 8.60
N THR A 193 -0.55 12.25 7.48
CA THR A 193 -0.45 10.79 7.41
C THR A 193 0.81 10.23 8.06
N ASP A 194 0.72 8.99 8.56
CA ASP A 194 1.85 8.23 9.12
C ASP A 194 2.87 7.74 8.08
N GLY A 195 2.70 8.08 6.80
CA GLY A 195 3.60 7.66 5.74
C GLY A 195 2.98 7.89 4.37
N GLN A 196 3.77 7.65 3.34
CA GLN A 196 3.34 7.81 1.96
C GLN A 196 3.94 6.73 1.06
N ILE A 197 3.13 6.30 0.09
CA ILE A 197 3.56 5.53 -1.07
C ILE A 197 3.51 6.49 -2.27
N PHE A 198 4.68 6.86 -2.77
CA PHE A 198 4.79 7.78 -3.90
C PHE A 198 4.93 7.02 -5.21
N LEU A 199 4.04 7.32 -6.16
CA LEU A 199 4.04 6.69 -7.49
C LEU A 199 4.49 7.67 -8.57
N GLU A 200 5.41 7.22 -9.41
CA GLU A 200 6.02 8.02 -10.48
C GLU A 200 5.68 7.50 -11.87
N THR A 201 5.44 8.44 -12.78
CA THR A 201 5.13 8.15 -14.19
C THR A 201 6.32 7.53 -14.90
N ASP A 202 7.54 7.99 -14.63
CA ASP A 202 8.76 7.49 -15.28
C ASP A 202 9.03 6.02 -14.93
N LEU A 203 8.85 5.65 -13.65
CA LEU A 203 8.92 4.26 -13.21
C LEU A 203 7.87 3.39 -13.90
N PHE A 204 6.63 3.89 -14.00
CA PHE A 204 5.54 3.19 -14.66
C PHE A 204 5.82 2.93 -16.15
N ASN A 205 6.39 3.91 -16.84
CA ASN A 205 6.76 3.86 -18.26
C ASN A 205 8.00 2.98 -18.50
N ALA A 206 8.94 2.94 -17.55
CA ALA A 206 10.09 2.04 -17.55
C ALA A 206 9.72 0.57 -17.23
N GLY A 207 8.44 0.27 -17.00
CA GLY A 207 7.95 -1.08 -16.73
C GLY A 207 8.11 -1.52 -15.27
N VAL A 208 8.43 -0.61 -14.35
CA VAL A 208 8.41 -0.87 -12.90
C VAL A 208 6.97 -0.67 -12.41
N ARG A 209 6.28 -1.78 -12.12
CA ARG A 209 4.88 -1.79 -11.71
C ARG A 209 4.73 -2.77 -10.54
N PRO A 210 4.26 -2.35 -9.35
CA PRO A 210 3.79 -1.00 -9.01
C PRO A 210 4.92 0.05 -9.03
N ALA A 211 4.59 1.27 -9.49
CA ALA A 211 5.56 2.31 -9.81
C ALA A 211 6.03 3.10 -8.58
N ILE A 212 6.41 2.40 -7.51
CA ILE A 212 6.74 2.99 -6.21
C ILE A 212 8.16 3.56 -6.22
N ASN A 213 8.30 4.85 -5.93
CA ASN A 213 9.60 5.44 -5.63
C ASN A 213 9.99 5.09 -4.17
N VAL A 214 10.94 4.18 -4.02
CA VAL A 214 11.41 3.68 -2.71
C VAL A 214 12.13 4.75 -1.88
N GLY A 215 12.75 5.75 -2.52
CA GLY A 215 13.46 6.84 -1.85
C GLY A 215 12.52 7.82 -1.16
N ILE A 216 11.44 8.22 -1.86
CA ILE A 216 10.45 9.19 -1.34
C ILE A 216 9.41 8.51 -0.44
N SER A 217 9.11 7.23 -0.70
CA SER A 217 8.11 6.48 0.07
C SER A 217 8.62 6.12 1.47
N VAL A 218 7.78 6.26 2.48
CA VAL A 218 8.12 5.96 3.88
C VAL A 218 6.90 5.54 4.67
N SER A 219 7.13 4.72 5.69
CA SER A 219 6.19 4.48 6.78
C SER A 219 6.85 4.87 8.09
N ARG A 220 6.23 5.77 8.86
CA ARG A 220 6.69 6.23 10.18
C ARG A 220 6.45 5.17 11.26
N VAL A 221 5.46 4.29 11.08
CA VAL A 221 5.24 3.11 11.92
C VAL A 221 6.36 2.07 11.72
N GLY A 222 6.87 1.96 10.49
CA GLY A 222 8.02 1.15 10.15
C GLY A 222 7.82 -0.34 10.44
N GLY A 223 8.88 -1.00 10.91
CA GLY A 223 8.90 -2.45 11.17
C GLY A 223 7.98 -2.94 12.29
N ASN A 224 7.29 -2.04 13.02
CA ASN A 224 6.30 -2.43 14.03
C ASN A 224 5.00 -2.96 13.40
N ALA A 225 4.73 -2.63 12.14
CA ALA A 225 3.61 -3.15 11.36
C ALA A 225 3.94 -4.47 10.62
N GLN A 226 5.16 -5.00 10.78
CA GLN A 226 5.63 -6.18 10.06
C GLN A 226 5.68 -7.42 10.96
N LEU A 227 5.43 -8.59 10.37
CA LEU A 227 5.80 -9.86 11.00
C LEU A 227 7.31 -9.89 11.26
N LYS A 228 7.73 -10.58 12.33
CA LYS A 228 9.14 -10.69 12.71
C LYS A 228 10.01 -11.22 11.56
N ALA A 229 9.54 -12.24 10.86
CA ALA A 229 10.22 -12.77 9.67
C ALA A 229 10.36 -11.72 8.55
N MET A 230 9.30 -11.00 8.19
CA MET A 230 9.35 -9.93 7.19
C MET A 230 10.34 -8.84 7.57
N LYS A 231 10.33 -8.41 8.84
CA LYS A 231 11.27 -7.42 9.36
C LYS A 231 12.72 -7.88 9.25
N LYS A 232 12.99 -9.15 9.53
CA LYS A 232 14.34 -9.74 9.40
C LYS A 232 14.81 -9.72 7.95
N VAL A 233 13.97 -10.17 7.01
CA VAL A 233 14.39 -10.34 5.60
C VAL A 233 14.41 -9.05 4.80
N ALA A 234 13.53 -8.08 5.10
CA ALA A 234 13.38 -6.84 4.34
C ALA A 234 14.09 -5.64 4.97
N GLY A 235 14.74 -5.80 6.14
CA GLY A 235 15.30 -4.70 6.93
C GLY A 235 16.30 -3.82 6.18
N THR A 236 17.12 -4.41 5.30
CA THR A 236 18.10 -3.66 4.48
C THR A 236 17.56 -3.26 3.12
N LEU A 237 16.44 -3.84 2.67
CA LEU A 237 15.99 -3.72 1.27
C LEU A 237 15.76 -2.27 0.84
N LYS A 238 15.18 -1.44 1.71
CA LYS A 238 14.97 -0.02 1.41
C LYS A 238 16.29 0.72 1.21
N ILE A 239 17.29 0.43 2.05
CA ILE A 239 18.63 1.06 1.97
C ILE A 239 19.34 0.58 0.72
N ASP A 240 19.31 -0.73 0.45
CA ASP A 240 19.90 -1.34 -0.75
C ASP A 240 19.33 -0.72 -2.03
N GLN A 241 18.01 -0.50 -2.08
CA GLN A 241 17.33 0.12 -3.22
C GLN A 241 17.60 1.61 -3.34
N ALA A 242 17.73 2.33 -2.23
CA ALA A 242 18.10 3.74 -2.26
C ALA A 242 19.53 3.93 -2.80
N GLN A 243 20.48 3.12 -2.32
CA GLN A 243 21.86 3.11 -2.83
C GLN A 243 21.93 2.72 -4.30
N TYR A 244 21.17 1.69 -4.71
CA TYR A 244 21.05 1.30 -6.11
C TYR A 244 20.62 2.47 -7.01
N ARG A 245 19.58 3.22 -6.61
CA ARG A 245 19.07 4.36 -7.38
C ARG A 245 20.07 5.50 -7.49
N GLU A 246 20.77 5.79 -6.40
CA GLU A 246 21.82 6.82 -6.40
C GLU A 246 22.96 6.45 -7.35
N LEU A 247 23.43 5.20 -7.29
CA LEU A 247 24.48 4.69 -8.16
C LEU A 247 24.02 4.60 -9.62
N GLU A 248 22.81 4.12 -9.90
CA GLU A 248 22.23 4.03 -11.25
C GLU A 248 22.20 5.39 -11.96
N ALA A 249 21.95 6.48 -11.21
CA ALA A 249 21.99 7.83 -11.76
C ALA A 249 23.43 8.27 -12.09
N PHE A 250 24.41 7.92 -11.25
CA PHE A 250 25.82 8.28 -11.43
C PHE A 250 26.49 7.49 -12.56
N THR A 251 26.15 6.20 -12.71
CA THR A 251 26.77 5.31 -13.70
C THR A 251 26.37 5.63 -15.14
N LYS A 252 25.34 6.47 -15.36
CA LYS A 252 25.01 7.01 -16.68
C LYS A 252 26.09 7.95 -17.24
N PHE A 253 27.04 8.39 -16.40
CA PHE A 253 28.06 9.38 -16.75
C PHE A 253 29.51 8.91 -16.54
N GLY A 254 29.75 7.72 -15.97
CA GLY A 254 31.09 7.19 -15.65
C GLY A 254 31.43 5.93 -16.45
N SER A 255 32.70 5.80 -16.87
CA SER A 255 33.17 4.68 -17.73
C SER A 255 33.73 3.49 -16.96
N ASP A 256 34.23 3.67 -15.73
CA ASP A 256 34.84 2.61 -14.93
C ASP A 256 34.19 2.52 -13.56
N LEU A 257 33.60 1.35 -13.26
CA LEU A 257 32.98 1.04 -11.98
C LEU A 257 33.82 -0.01 -11.26
N ASP A 258 34.12 0.23 -9.99
CA ASP A 258 34.78 -0.76 -9.16
C ASP A 258 33.85 -1.97 -8.89
N ALA A 259 34.45 -3.09 -8.49
CA ALA A 259 33.71 -4.35 -8.31
C ALA A 259 32.63 -4.28 -7.22
N ALA A 260 32.80 -3.42 -6.20
CA ALA A 260 31.79 -3.25 -5.16
C ALA A 260 30.58 -2.47 -5.69
N THR A 261 30.81 -1.38 -6.44
CA THR A 261 29.75 -0.63 -7.11
C THR A 261 28.97 -1.51 -8.09
N MET A 262 29.65 -2.32 -8.90
CA MET A 262 28.98 -3.28 -9.80
C MET A 262 28.11 -4.28 -9.04
N ALA A 263 28.58 -4.81 -7.90
CA ALA A 263 27.81 -5.75 -7.11
C ALA A 263 26.51 -5.14 -6.53
N VAL A 264 26.55 -3.86 -6.13
CA VAL A 264 25.35 -3.13 -5.68
C VAL A 264 24.36 -2.92 -6.83
N LEU A 265 24.85 -2.52 -8.01
CA LEU A 265 24.03 -2.35 -9.21
C LEU A 265 23.37 -3.66 -9.64
N ASP A 266 24.13 -4.74 -9.68
CA ASP A 266 23.66 -6.08 -10.02
C ASP A 266 22.58 -6.59 -9.07
N LYS A 267 22.79 -6.39 -7.76
CA LYS A 267 21.81 -6.77 -6.73
C LYS A 267 20.56 -5.92 -6.83
N GLY A 268 20.73 -4.60 -6.96
CA GLY A 268 19.63 -3.65 -7.04
C GLY A 268 18.73 -3.89 -8.25
N ALA A 269 19.29 -4.10 -9.44
CA ALA A 269 18.54 -4.37 -10.67
C ALA A 269 17.67 -5.62 -10.56
N ARG A 270 18.20 -6.71 -9.99
CA ARG A 270 17.43 -7.96 -9.78
C ARG A 270 16.34 -7.79 -8.73
N ASN A 271 16.63 -7.05 -7.66
CA ASN A 271 15.64 -6.73 -6.65
C ASN A 271 14.52 -5.82 -7.21
N VAL A 272 14.81 -4.94 -8.18
CA VAL A 272 13.76 -4.18 -8.89
C VAL A 272 12.83 -5.11 -9.66
N GLU A 273 13.37 -6.12 -10.35
CA GLU A 273 12.54 -7.12 -11.04
C GLU A 273 11.68 -7.94 -10.06
N LEU A 274 12.24 -8.37 -8.93
CA LEU A 274 11.49 -9.10 -7.87
C LEU A 274 10.36 -8.28 -7.24
N LEU A 275 10.47 -6.95 -7.26
CA LEU A 275 9.45 -6.05 -6.72
C LEU A 275 8.35 -5.70 -7.74
N LYS A 276 8.47 -6.17 -8.99
CA LYS A 276 7.41 -6.01 -9.97
C LYS A 276 6.29 -7.02 -9.71
N GLN A 277 5.06 -6.54 -9.71
CA GLN A 277 3.88 -7.34 -9.43
C GLN A 277 2.75 -6.98 -10.38
N PRO A 278 2.07 -7.98 -10.99
CA PRO A 278 0.87 -7.73 -11.79
C PRO A 278 -0.31 -7.29 -10.90
N GLN A 279 -1.21 -6.50 -11.47
CA GLN A 279 -2.43 -6.06 -10.81
C GLN A 279 -3.38 -7.25 -10.52
N TYR A 280 -4.17 -7.14 -9.47
CA TYR A 280 -5.21 -8.11 -9.08
C TYR A 280 -4.68 -9.49 -8.71
N SER A 281 -3.41 -9.56 -8.34
CA SER A 281 -2.70 -10.75 -7.91
C SER A 281 -1.90 -10.47 -6.63
N PRO A 282 -2.57 -10.08 -5.52
CA PRO A 282 -1.89 -9.91 -4.25
C PRO A 282 -1.24 -11.23 -3.82
N MET A 283 -0.05 -11.14 -3.22
CA MET A 283 0.76 -12.30 -2.85
C MET A 283 0.63 -12.57 -1.34
N PRO A 284 0.45 -13.83 -0.90
CA PRO A 284 0.49 -14.18 0.51
C PRO A 284 1.82 -13.81 1.19
N VAL A 285 1.78 -13.47 2.47
CA VAL A 285 2.94 -12.92 3.20
C VAL A 285 4.11 -13.91 3.26
N GLU A 286 3.83 -15.20 3.38
CA GLU A 286 4.81 -16.29 3.39
C GLU A 286 5.64 -16.34 2.10
N LYS A 287 5.01 -16.14 0.95
CA LYS A 287 5.68 -16.10 -0.36
C LYS A 287 6.50 -14.82 -0.51
N GLN A 288 5.95 -13.68 -0.07
CA GLN A 288 6.69 -12.41 -0.04
C GLN A 288 7.97 -12.54 0.79
N ILE A 289 7.89 -13.13 1.99
CA ILE A 289 9.06 -13.34 2.86
C ILE A 289 10.12 -14.18 2.16
N ALA A 290 9.72 -15.28 1.51
CA ALA A 290 10.65 -16.16 0.80
C ALA A 290 11.37 -15.43 -0.36
N ILE A 291 10.66 -14.63 -1.15
CA ILE A 291 11.25 -13.87 -2.26
C ILE A 291 12.14 -12.75 -1.75
N MET A 292 11.70 -12.03 -0.73
CA MET A 292 12.50 -10.95 -0.13
C MET A 292 13.80 -11.50 0.45
N PHE A 293 13.76 -12.68 1.09
CA PHE A 293 14.96 -13.37 1.56
C PHE A 293 15.98 -13.60 0.44
N VAL A 294 15.51 -14.14 -0.71
CA VAL A 294 16.35 -14.41 -1.87
C VAL A 294 17.01 -13.14 -2.42
N GLY A 295 16.24 -12.06 -2.54
CA GLY A 295 16.73 -10.77 -3.05
C GLY A 295 17.74 -10.08 -2.10
N THR A 296 17.46 -10.06 -0.80
CA THR A 296 18.34 -9.38 0.17
C THR A 296 19.64 -10.13 0.42
N HIS A 297 19.65 -11.46 0.33
CA HIS A 297 20.86 -12.28 0.46
C HIS A 297 21.63 -12.42 -0.86
N GLY A 298 21.14 -11.83 -1.96
CA GLY A 298 21.84 -11.84 -3.26
C GLY A 298 21.94 -13.24 -3.89
N LEU A 299 21.03 -14.15 -3.55
CA LEU A 299 21.10 -15.56 -3.97
C LEU A 299 20.86 -15.76 -5.47
N ILE A 300 20.27 -14.77 -6.13
CA ILE A 300 19.98 -14.77 -7.57
C ILE A 300 20.98 -13.98 -8.40
N ARG A 301 22.19 -13.69 -7.87
CA ARG A 301 23.21 -12.92 -8.59
C ARG A 301 23.53 -13.47 -9.99
N ASN A 302 23.47 -14.79 -10.18
CA ASN A 302 23.79 -15.40 -11.48
C ASN A 302 22.58 -15.52 -12.41
N VAL A 303 21.37 -15.15 -11.96
CA VAL A 303 20.17 -15.17 -12.79
C VAL A 303 20.18 -13.94 -13.71
N PRO A 304 20.02 -14.11 -15.04
CA PRO A 304 19.86 -12.99 -15.96
C PRO A 304 18.64 -12.14 -15.61
N ILE A 305 18.74 -10.80 -15.72
CA ILE A 305 17.67 -9.85 -15.32
C ILE A 305 16.34 -10.19 -16.00
N ASN A 306 16.36 -10.51 -17.29
CA ASN A 306 15.16 -10.87 -18.07
C ASN A 306 14.52 -12.20 -17.68
N LYS A 307 15.17 -13.02 -16.84
CA LYS A 307 14.66 -14.31 -16.34
C LYS A 307 14.31 -14.29 -14.86
N VAL A 308 14.46 -13.16 -14.16
CA VAL A 308 14.19 -13.06 -12.71
C VAL A 308 12.74 -13.44 -12.39
N ARG A 309 11.78 -13.04 -13.21
CA ARG A 309 10.38 -13.42 -13.02
C ARG A 309 10.12 -14.91 -13.22
N ASN A 310 10.74 -15.53 -14.22
CA ASN A 310 10.66 -16.98 -14.40
C ASN A 310 11.30 -17.74 -13.24
N PHE A 311 12.40 -17.21 -12.69
CA PHE A 311 13.00 -17.73 -11.47
C PHE A 311 12.02 -17.65 -10.30
N GLU A 312 11.38 -16.49 -10.08
CA GLU A 312 10.41 -16.28 -9.00
C GLU A 312 9.27 -17.30 -9.07
N GLU A 313 8.64 -17.44 -10.23
CA GLU A 313 7.54 -18.40 -10.45
C GLU A 313 7.99 -19.85 -10.18
N THR A 314 9.17 -20.23 -10.70
CA THR A 314 9.73 -21.59 -10.52
C THR A 314 10.09 -21.86 -9.06
N TYR A 315 10.69 -20.87 -8.39
CA TYR A 315 11.10 -20.95 -6.99
C TYR A 315 9.90 -21.12 -6.07
N LEU A 316 8.87 -20.28 -6.23
CA LEU A 316 7.64 -20.39 -5.45
C LEU A 316 6.92 -21.71 -5.68
N HIS A 317 6.79 -22.15 -6.94
CA HIS A 317 6.15 -23.42 -7.26
C HIS A 317 6.87 -24.62 -6.61
N LYS A 318 8.21 -24.63 -6.65
CA LYS A 318 9.01 -25.67 -5.97
C LYS A 318 8.88 -25.59 -4.46
N LEU A 319 8.87 -24.38 -3.89
CA LEU A 319 8.72 -24.19 -2.45
C LEU A 319 7.36 -24.70 -1.97
N GLU A 320 6.29 -24.44 -2.72
CA GLU A 320 4.94 -24.96 -2.45
C GLU A 320 4.86 -26.48 -2.56
N SER A 321 5.55 -27.07 -3.55
CA SER A 321 5.47 -28.51 -3.83
C SER A 321 6.34 -29.35 -2.88
N LEU A 322 7.53 -28.86 -2.55
CA LEU A 322 8.55 -29.62 -1.80
C LEU A 322 8.61 -29.25 -0.32
N HIS A 323 8.26 -28.01 0.02
CA HIS A 323 8.42 -27.47 1.37
C HIS A 323 7.21 -26.65 1.86
N PRO A 324 5.97 -27.18 1.78
CA PRO A 324 4.78 -26.47 2.28
C PRO A 324 4.89 -26.13 3.78
N GLU A 325 5.60 -26.94 4.56
CA GLU A 325 5.85 -26.70 5.99
C GLU A 325 6.63 -25.41 6.26
N ILE A 326 7.52 -25.02 5.33
CA ILE A 326 8.27 -23.77 5.45
C ILE A 326 7.32 -22.59 5.26
N LEU A 327 6.45 -22.63 4.26
CA LEU A 327 5.47 -21.58 4.00
C LEU A 327 4.53 -21.36 5.18
N GLU A 328 4.04 -22.44 5.80
CA GLU A 328 3.22 -22.35 7.01
C GLU A 328 3.97 -21.71 8.19
N THR A 329 5.25 -22.03 8.35
CA THR A 329 6.07 -21.44 9.42
C THR A 329 6.35 -19.96 9.16
N LEU A 330 6.62 -19.58 7.90
CA LEU A 330 6.82 -18.18 7.50
C LEU A 330 5.53 -17.36 7.68
N LYS A 331 4.36 -17.98 7.44
CA LYS A 331 3.04 -17.36 7.66
C LYS A 331 2.81 -16.98 9.12
N GLN A 332 3.33 -17.76 10.06
CA GLN A 332 3.33 -17.44 11.49
C GLN A 332 4.36 -16.36 11.88
N GLY A 333 5.15 -15.88 10.92
CA GLY A 333 6.16 -14.84 11.13
C GLY A 333 7.45 -15.35 11.76
N VAL A 334 7.71 -16.66 11.70
CA VAL A 334 8.91 -17.30 12.26
C VAL A 334 9.91 -17.59 11.14
N ILE A 335 11.17 -17.22 11.36
CA ILE A 335 12.31 -17.57 10.50
C ILE A 335 13.51 -17.90 11.38
N ASN A 336 14.06 -19.10 11.20
CA ASN A 336 15.21 -19.62 11.95
C ASN A 336 16.30 -20.08 10.98
N GLU A 337 17.48 -20.44 11.49
CA GLU A 337 18.62 -20.84 10.66
C GLU A 337 18.31 -22.07 9.78
N GLU A 338 17.51 -23.03 10.27
CA GLU A 338 17.12 -24.19 9.49
C GLU A 338 16.30 -23.80 8.24
N ILE A 339 15.32 -22.90 8.42
CA ILE A 339 14.51 -22.36 7.32
C ILE A 339 15.39 -21.57 6.36
N GLU A 340 16.27 -20.71 6.86
CA GLU A 340 17.18 -19.92 6.03
C GLU A 340 18.10 -20.79 5.18
N ASN A 341 18.62 -21.88 5.74
CA ASN A 341 19.43 -22.85 5.02
C ASN A 341 18.62 -23.54 3.92
N LYS A 342 17.41 -24.02 4.22
CA LYS A 342 16.52 -24.64 3.22
C LYS A 342 16.13 -23.67 2.10
N LEU A 343 15.77 -22.43 2.43
CA LEU A 343 15.48 -21.39 1.44
C LEU A 343 16.71 -21.10 0.56
N THR A 344 17.90 -21.07 1.17
CA THR A 344 19.17 -20.85 0.47
C THR A 344 19.51 -21.98 -0.50
N ASP A 345 19.39 -23.22 -0.05
CA ASP A 345 19.71 -24.39 -0.86
C ASP A 345 18.77 -24.51 -2.05
N LEU A 346 17.47 -24.32 -1.82
CA LEU A 346 16.49 -24.32 -2.90
C LEU A 346 16.73 -23.16 -3.87
N ALA A 347 17.00 -21.95 -3.38
CA ALA A 347 17.26 -20.80 -4.25
C ALA A 347 18.52 -21.02 -5.11
N LYS A 348 19.58 -21.62 -4.57
CA LYS A 348 20.78 -22.00 -5.32
C LYS A 348 20.50 -23.07 -6.37
N GLU A 349 19.74 -24.11 -6.01
CA GLU A 349 19.34 -25.16 -6.95
C GLU A 349 18.56 -24.58 -8.13
N VAL A 350 17.58 -23.73 -7.86
CA VAL A 350 16.77 -23.09 -8.91
C VAL A 350 17.61 -22.11 -9.72
N SER A 351 18.46 -21.30 -9.09
CA SER A 351 19.30 -20.31 -9.79
C SER A 351 20.20 -20.96 -10.83
N LYS A 352 20.77 -22.14 -10.54
CA LYS A 352 21.58 -22.92 -11.49
C LYS A 352 20.86 -23.30 -12.78
N GLN A 353 19.53 -23.40 -12.76
CA GLN A 353 18.74 -23.69 -13.97
C GLN A 353 18.68 -22.51 -14.93
N PHE A 354 18.89 -21.30 -14.41
CA PHE A 354 18.82 -20.04 -15.17
C PHE A 354 20.20 -19.48 -15.52
N GLU A 355 21.28 -20.02 -14.95
CA GLU A 355 22.65 -19.66 -15.31
C GLU A 355 22.84 -19.88 -16.82
N GLU A 356 23.34 -18.84 -17.49
CA GLU A 356 23.75 -18.99 -18.88
C GLU A 356 24.91 -19.98 -18.94
N LYS A 357 24.75 -21.05 -19.73
CA LYS A 357 25.88 -21.92 -20.09
C LYS A 357 26.89 -21.03 -20.82
N LYS A 358 27.98 -20.68 -20.13
CA LYS A 358 29.12 -20.00 -20.72
C LYS A 358 29.74 -20.84 -21.84
#